data_AF-A0A4W5N2B8-F1
#
_entry.id   AF-A0A4W5N2B8-F1
#
_cell.length_a   1.000
_cell.length_b   1.000
_cell.length_c   1.000
_cell.angle_alpha   90.00
_cell.angle_beta   90.00
_cell.angle_gamma   90.00
#
_symmetry.space_group_name_H-M   'P 1'
#
loop_
_entity.id
_entity.type
_entity.pdbx_description
1 polymer ?
#
loop_
_entity_poly.entity_id
_entity_poly.type
_entity_poly.pdbx_seq_one_letter_code
_entity_poly.pdbx_strand_id
1 'polypeptide(L)'
;MCVLLTWKRHRRKMAAPSAEQQNGPSNESDLQSPMSTNDEDSETGLGDGALPDYVVDLIEKEIGVDLKSLKKVSSLLEKLTAENKLLEEQVLTVSSSVPLRVSAALSAAEESRVSLEGLLQRERVLSNTLIQHLQGAQPWADSLGRTLEQLDNTEKHMKYLQCLSRIEELSDRIQQCLMTNSIWEAVVAVGSMASLDVGLKQSGCSHLQAFLRETLRFWHKIIKDRLAGDFEELLTQLHWPFISPPTQSLSPPANAQELHSQLELLVSQLLSLQTSYPSP
;
A
#
# COMPACT_ATOMS: atom_id res chain seq x y z
N MET A 1 -49.70 -13.30 11.29
CA MET A 1 -49.32 -14.30 10.26
C MET A 1 -49.45 -13.77 8.82
N CYS A 2 -50.53 -13.05 8.45
CA CYS A 2 -50.68 -12.47 7.09
C CYS A 2 -49.57 -11.46 6.71
N VAL A 3 -49.16 -10.57 7.62
CA VAL A 3 -48.17 -9.51 7.34
C VAL A 3 -46.78 -10.08 7.00
N LEU A 4 -46.29 -11.07 7.77
CA LEU A 4 -45.03 -11.77 7.48
C LEU A 4 -45.04 -12.48 6.14
N LEU A 5 -46.18 -13.10 5.77
CA LEU A 5 -46.33 -13.82 4.50
C LEU A 5 -46.33 -12.85 3.32
N THR A 6 -46.98 -11.69 3.46
CA THR A 6 -46.91 -10.63 2.44
C THR A 6 -45.51 -10.05 2.30
N TRP A 7 -44.78 -9.85 3.40
CA TRP A 7 -43.40 -9.37 3.36
C TRP A 7 -42.43 -10.41 2.77
N LYS A 8 -42.52 -11.69 3.19
CA LYS A 8 -41.75 -12.79 2.61
C LYS A 8 -42.02 -12.97 1.12
N ARG A 9 -43.26 -12.75 0.67
CA ARG A 9 -43.63 -12.78 -0.75
C ARG A 9 -43.06 -11.60 -1.53
N HIS A 10 -43.01 -10.41 -0.92
CA HIS A 10 -42.40 -9.21 -1.50
C HIS A 10 -40.89 -9.40 -1.69
N ARG A 11 -40.19 -9.94 -0.68
CA ARG A 11 -38.75 -10.25 -0.73
C ARG A 11 -38.35 -11.19 -1.88
N ARG A 12 -39.13 -12.25 -2.15
CA ARG A 12 -38.79 -13.22 -3.22
C ARG A 12 -38.76 -12.60 -4.62
N LYS A 13 -39.41 -11.47 -4.85
CA LYS A 13 -39.47 -10.82 -6.17
C LYS A 13 -38.21 -9.99 -6.49
N MET A 14 -37.32 -9.76 -5.52
CA MET A 14 -36.19 -8.82 -5.63
C MET A 14 -34.82 -9.49 -5.86
N ALA A 15 -34.74 -10.82 -6.06
CA ALA A 15 -33.50 -11.60 -5.89
C ALA A 15 -32.84 -12.20 -7.17
N ALA A 16 -33.00 -11.65 -8.38
CA ALA A 16 -32.25 -12.12 -9.57
C ALA A 16 -32.18 -11.07 -10.71
N PRO A 17 -31.12 -11.01 -11.56
CA PRO A 17 -29.77 -11.62 -11.49
C PRO A 17 -28.59 -10.62 -11.64
N SER A 18 -27.40 -11.07 -11.20
CA SER A 18 -26.07 -10.53 -11.50
C SER A 18 -25.54 -11.03 -12.85
N ALA A 19 -24.66 -10.27 -13.51
CA ALA A 19 -23.65 -10.82 -14.43
C ALA A 19 -22.42 -9.89 -14.56
N GLU A 20 -21.25 -10.50 -14.42
CA GLU A 20 -19.88 -9.97 -14.48
C GLU A 20 -19.45 -9.56 -15.90
N GLN A 21 -18.39 -8.74 -16.01
CA GLN A 21 -17.40 -8.93 -17.07
C GLN A 21 -16.03 -8.30 -16.73
N GLN A 22 -15.03 -9.18 -16.62
CA GLN A 22 -13.58 -8.94 -16.68
C GLN A 22 -13.13 -8.75 -18.15
N ASN A 23 -12.08 -7.95 -18.37
CA ASN A 23 -10.85 -8.38 -19.09
C ASN A 23 -9.85 -7.22 -19.29
N GLY A 24 -8.56 -7.47 -19.01
CA GLY A 24 -7.41 -6.75 -19.62
C GLY A 24 -6.81 -7.59 -20.76
N PRO A 25 -5.50 -7.52 -21.07
CA PRO A 25 -4.58 -6.39 -21.34
C PRO A 25 -3.87 -6.57 -22.72
N SER A 26 -2.83 -5.79 -23.08
CA SER A 26 -1.97 -5.99 -24.28
C SER A 26 -0.53 -5.50 -24.00
N ASN A 27 0.52 -6.35 -24.09
CA ASN A 27 1.52 -6.55 -25.19
C ASN A 27 2.34 -5.28 -25.57
N GLU A 28 3.65 -5.25 -25.88
CA GLU A 28 4.67 -6.24 -26.31
C GLU A 28 6.11 -5.62 -26.24
N SER A 29 7.11 -6.52 -26.23
CA SER A 29 8.50 -6.56 -26.80
C SER A 29 9.23 -5.30 -27.34
N ASP A 30 10.55 -5.18 -27.12
CA ASP A 30 11.58 -5.62 -28.11
C ASP A 30 13.06 -5.40 -27.70
N LEU A 31 13.92 -6.27 -28.25
CA LEU A 31 15.38 -6.44 -28.11
C LEU A 31 16.20 -5.49 -29.01
N GLN A 32 17.47 -5.21 -28.66
CA GLN A 32 18.66 -5.42 -29.53
C GLN A 32 20.03 -5.02 -28.92
N SER A 33 21.06 -5.85 -29.14
CA SER A 33 22.52 -5.59 -29.11
C SER A 33 23.05 -5.42 -30.55
N PRO A 34 24.29 -4.93 -30.81
CA PRO A 34 25.56 -5.73 -30.84
C PRO A 34 26.82 -4.90 -30.36
N MET A 35 28.00 -5.41 -29.95
CA MET A 35 29.11 -6.26 -30.47
C MET A 35 30.16 -5.60 -31.41
N SER A 36 31.37 -5.43 -30.81
CA SER A 36 32.81 -5.37 -31.21
C SER A 36 33.34 -5.16 -32.64
N THR A 37 34.56 -4.55 -32.72
CA THR A 37 35.79 -5.09 -33.40
C THR A 37 37.08 -4.31 -33.05
N ASN A 38 38.13 -5.10 -32.75
CA ASN A 38 39.62 -4.97 -32.79
C ASN A 38 40.23 -4.24 -34.02
N ASP A 39 41.54 -3.98 -34.25
CA ASP A 39 42.91 -4.07 -33.66
C ASP A 39 43.83 -3.28 -34.66
N GLU A 40 45.05 -2.85 -34.30
CA GLU A 40 46.32 -3.00 -35.08
C GLU A 40 47.51 -2.14 -34.57
N ASP A 41 48.71 -2.67 -34.85
CA ASP A 41 50.03 -2.55 -34.21
C ASP A 41 51.07 -1.64 -34.93
N SER A 42 52.28 -1.52 -34.31
CA SER A 42 53.63 -1.23 -34.88
C SER A 42 54.10 0.26 -34.88
N GLU A 43 55.36 0.67 -34.67
CA GLU A 43 56.71 0.09 -34.84
C GLU A 43 57.77 0.69 -33.86
N THR A 44 58.88 -0.03 -33.71
CA THR A 44 60.13 0.31 -32.97
C THR A 44 61.25 0.84 -33.90
N GLY A 45 62.15 1.68 -33.38
CA GLY A 45 63.41 2.06 -34.04
C GLY A 45 64.46 2.63 -33.07
N LEU A 46 65.65 2.03 -33.05
CA LEU A 46 66.80 2.28 -32.15
C LEU A 46 67.97 2.95 -32.91
N GLY A 47 68.79 3.75 -32.21
CA GLY A 47 70.15 4.20 -32.60
C GLY A 47 70.63 5.28 -31.61
N ASP A 48 71.50 4.98 -30.62
CA ASP A 48 72.97 4.86 -30.69
C ASP A 48 73.63 6.11 -31.35
N GLY A 49 74.52 6.91 -30.76
CA GLY A 49 75.33 6.81 -29.55
C GLY A 49 76.54 7.71 -29.82
N ALA A 50 76.58 8.93 -29.26
CA ALA A 50 77.68 9.86 -29.52
C ALA A 50 77.98 10.75 -28.29
N LEU A 51 79.07 10.45 -27.60
CA LEU A 51 80.06 11.39 -27.07
C LEU A 51 81.26 10.56 -26.55
N PRO A 52 82.54 11.02 -26.62
CA PRO A 52 82.92 12.24 -25.90
C PRO A 52 84.15 13.01 -26.46
N ASP A 53 83.94 14.10 -27.19
CA ASP A 53 84.99 15.11 -27.43
C ASP A 53 85.27 15.96 -26.17
N TYR A 54 84.31 16.03 -25.25
CA TYR A 54 84.41 16.82 -24.02
C TYR A 54 85.49 16.32 -23.04
N VAL A 55 85.77 15.02 -23.06
CA VAL A 55 86.77 14.41 -22.15
C VAL A 55 88.19 14.76 -22.61
N VAL A 56 88.40 14.91 -23.91
CA VAL A 56 89.71 15.24 -24.49
C VAL A 56 90.04 16.71 -24.23
N ASP A 57 89.08 17.62 -24.42
CA ASP A 57 89.24 19.05 -24.17
C ASP A 57 89.51 19.39 -22.70
N LEU A 58 88.95 18.62 -21.77
CA LEU A 58 89.18 18.83 -20.33
C LEU A 58 90.60 18.42 -19.92
N ILE A 59 91.16 17.40 -20.56
CA ILE A 59 92.50 16.88 -20.31
C ILE A 59 93.55 17.87 -20.83
N GLU A 60 93.30 18.47 -21.99
CA GLU A 60 94.23 19.42 -22.61
C GLU A 60 94.29 20.76 -21.87
N LYS A 61 93.18 21.19 -21.26
CA LYS A 61 93.10 22.46 -20.55
C LYS A 61 93.77 22.47 -19.17
N GLU A 62 93.81 21.34 -18.49
CA GLU A 62 94.23 21.28 -17.08
C GLU A 62 95.69 20.83 -16.86
N ILE A 63 96.36 20.26 -17.89
CA ILE A 63 97.72 19.68 -17.80
C ILE A 63 98.83 20.70 -18.22
N GLY A 64 98.57 21.99 -18.03
CA GLY A 64 99.58 23.05 -18.15
C GLY A 64 100.60 23.02 -17.00
N VAL A 65 101.74 22.36 -17.25
CA VAL A 65 103.10 22.52 -16.66
C VAL A 65 103.21 23.21 -15.27
N ASP A 66 102.91 22.51 -14.17
CA ASP A 66 103.45 22.89 -12.84
C ASP A 66 103.55 21.67 -11.89
N LEU A 67 104.66 21.50 -11.16
CA LEU A 67 104.85 20.33 -10.27
C LEU A 67 103.85 20.33 -9.08
N LYS A 68 103.26 21.49 -8.77
CA LYS A 68 102.18 21.66 -7.79
C LYS A 68 100.78 21.36 -8.36
N SER A 69 100.57 21.46 -9.68
CA SER A 69 99.32 21.06 -10.32
C SER A 69 99.19 19.53 -10.40
N LEU A 70 100.30 18.79 -10.48
CA LEU A 70 100.30 17.31 -10.40
C LEU A 70 99.73 16.78 -9.07
N LYS A 71 100.02 17.46 -7.94
CA LYS A 71 99.48 17.09 -6.61
C LYS A 71 98.00 17.45 -6.48
N LYS A 72 97.56 18.54 -7.11
CA LYS A 72 96.13 18.87 -7.25
C LYS A 72 95.42 17.84 -8.12
N VAL A 73 96.00 17.46 -9.25
CA VAL A 73 95.50 16.39 -10.13
C VAL A 73 95.42 15.06 -9.37
N SER A 74 96.42 14.71 -8.55
CA SER A 74 96.36 13.50 -7.72
C SER A 74 95.27 13.57 -6.66
N SER A 75 95.09 14.71 -5.97
CA SER A 75 94.01 14.87 -4.99
C SER A 75 92.61 14.87 -5.64
N LEU A 76 92.52 15.39 -6.87
CA LEU A 76 91.29 15.44 -7.64
C LEU A 76 90.96 14.06 -8.21
N LEU A 77 91.98 13.29 -8.63
CA LEU A 77 91.86 11.88 -9.01
C LEU A 77 91.44 11.01 -7.82
N GLU A 78 92.01 11.24 -6.64
CA GLU A 78 91.64 10.52 -5.41
C GLU A 78 90.20 10.84 -4.98
N LYS A 79 89.78 12.10 -5.12
CA LYS A 79 88.40 12.51 -4.90
C LYS A 79 87.44 11.94 -5.95
N LEU A 80 87.81 11.97 -7.23
CA LEU A 80 87.04 11.38 -8.32
C LEU A 80 86.91 9.88 -8.17
N THR A 81 87.95 9.17 -7.76
CA THR A 81 87.90 7.72 -7.53
C THR A 81 87.08 7.34 -6.31
N ALA A 82 87.11 8.15 -5.24
CA ALA A 82 86.23 7.97 -4.10
C ALA A 82 84.75 8.24 -4.46
N GLU A 83 84.49 9.31 -5.21
CA GLU A 83 83.14 9.63 -5.71
C GLU A 83 82.66 8.58 -6.73
N ASN A 84 83.53 8.03 -7.58
CA ASN A 84 83.19 6.96 -8.52
C ASN A 84 82.81 5.69 -7.76
N LYS A 85 83.58 5.29 -6.73
CA LYS A 85 83.25 4.13 -5.90
C LYS A 85 81.92 4.31 -5.16
N LEU A 86 81.66 5.51 -4.63
CA LEU A 86 80.39 5.81 -3.96
C LEU A 86 79.20 5.75 -4.93
N LEU A 87 79.35 6.31 -6.13
CA LEU A 87 78.32 6.24 -7.17
C LEU A 87 78.11 4.80 -7.65
N GLU A 88 79.17 4.03 -7.80
CA GLU A 88 79.11 2.62 -8.19
C GLU A 88 78.38 1.78 -7.13
N GLU A 89 78.67 1.98 -5.83
CA GLU A 89 77.91 1.35 -4.74
C GLU A 89 76.45 1.79 -4.71
N GLN A 90 76.15 3.08 -4.86
CA GLN A 90 74.77 3.59 -4.93
C GLN A 90 74.02 3.04 -6.14
N VAL A 91 74.65 2.97 -7.31
CA VAL A 91 74.06 2.39 -8.52
C VAL A 91 73.80 0.91 -8.32
N LEU A 92 74.70 0.16 -7.69
CA LEU A 92 74.50 -1.27 -7.40
C LEU A 92 73.37 -1.50 -6.38
N THR A 93 73.25 -0.67 -5.34
CA THR A 93 72.15 -0.78 -4.35
C THR A 93 70.81 -0.31 -4.93
N VAL A 94 70.79 0.74 -5.74
CA VAL A 94 69.58 1.21 -6.44
C VAL A 94 69.16 0.22 -7.52
N SER A 95 70.11 -0.32 -8.30
CA SER A 95 69.84 -1.29 -9.37
C SER A 95 69.41 -2.65 -8.85
N SER A 96 69.77 -3.02 -7.61
CA SER A 96 69.28 -4.27 -7.01
C SER A 96 67.97 -4.06 -6.24
N SER A 97 67.82 -2.97 -5.48
CA SER A 97 66.65 -2.75 -4.63
C SER A 97 65.41 -2.29 -5.40
N VAL A 98 65.55 -1.45 -6.43
CA VAL A 98 64.39 -0.92 -7.18
C VAL A 98 63.68 -2.03 -7.97
N PRO A 99 64.37 -2.90 -8.73
CA PRO A 99 63.70 -4.01 -9.42
C PRO A 99 63.03 -5.00 -8.48
N LEU A 100 63.61 -5.27 -7.30
CA LEU A 100 63.00 -6.12 -6.26
C LEU A 100 61.76 -5.49 -5.64
N ARG A 101 61.76 -4.18 -5.41
CA ARG A 101 60.59 -3.45 -4.89
C ARG A 101 59.48 -3.34 -5.92
N VAL A 102 59.83 -3.13 -7.19
CA VAL A 102 58.87 -3.09 -8.31
C VAL A 102 58.28 -4.47 -8.54
N SER A 103 59.07 -5.54 -8.52
CA SER A 103 58.55 -6.90 -8.66
C SER A 103 57.68 -7.33 -7.47
N ALA A 104 58.05 -6.95 -6.24
CA ALA A 104 57.22 -7.19 -5.06
C ALA A 104 55.91 -6.39 -5.11
N ALA A 105 55.96 -5.12 -5.51
CA ALA A 105 54.75 -4.30 -5.68
C ALA A 105 53.85 -4.84 -6.81
N LEU A 106 54.43 -5.30 -7.91
CA LEU A 106 53.69 -5.91 -9.02
C LEU A 106 53.06 -7.24 -8.58
N SER A 107 53.80 -8.09 -7.86
CA SER A 107 53.26 -9.33 -7.29
C SER A 107 52.12 -9.07 -6.32
N ALA A 108 52.24 -8.06 -5.45
CA ALA A 108 51.18 -7.66 -4.53
C ALA A 108 49.95 -7.08 -5.26
N ALA A 109 50.17 -6.33 -6.34
CA ALA A 109 49.10 -5.83 -7.19
C ALA A 109 48.38 -6.97 -7.93
N GLU A 110 49.11 -7.97 -8.43
CA GLU A 110 48.57 -9.17 -9.08
C GLU A 110 47.72 -10.00 -8.09
N GLU A 111 48.23 -10.21 -6.87
CA GLU A 111 47.51 -10.92 -5.80
C GLU A 111 46.25 -10.16 -5.38
N SER A 112 46.32 -8.82 -5.28
CA SER A 112 45.16 -7.97 -5.03
C SER A 112 44.13 -8.07 -6.16
N ARG A 113 44.55 -8.12 -7.42
CA ARG A 113 43.66 -8.30 -8.58
C ARG A 113 42.93 -9.64 -8.52
N VAL A 114 43.66 -10.73 -8.24
CA VAL A 114 43.08 -12.08 -8.09
C VAL A 114 42.07 -12.12 -6.94
N SER A 115 42.37 -11.46 -5.81
CA SER A 115 41.44 -11.34 -4.69
C SER A 115 40.17 -10.56 -5.05
N LEU A 116 40.32 -9.45 -5.79
CA LEU A 116 39.21 -8.63 -6.29
C LEU A 116 38.32 -9.42 -7.25
N GLU A 117 38.90 -10.14 -8.21
CA GLU A 117 38.15 -11.03 -9.12
C GLU A 117 37.38 -12.11 -8.35
N GLY A 118 38.00 -12.69 -7.31
CA GLY A 118 37.33 -13.63 -6.42
C GLY A 118 36.15 -12.99 -5.66
N LEU A 119 36.28 -11.74 -5.21
CA LEU A 119 35.19 -10.99 -4.57
C LEU A 119 34.05 -10.70 -5.56
N LEU A 120 34.36 -10.21 -6.76
CA LEU A 120 33.35 -9.93 -7.80
C LEU A 120 32.60 -11.21 -8.20
N GLN A 121 33.29 -12.34 -8.29
CA GLN A 121 32.64 -13.61 -8.60
C GLN A 121 31.71 -14.05 -7.46
N ARG A 122 32.12 -13.90 -6.19
CA ARG A 122 31.24 -14.18 -5.05
C ARG A 122 30.02 -13.26 -5.04
N GLU A 123 30.21 -11.96 -5.26
CA GLU A 123 29.12 -10.98 -5.36
C GLU A 123 28.12 -11.37 -6.44
N ARG A 124 28.61 -11.73 -7.63
CA ARG A 124 27.76 -12.17 -8.75
C ARG A 124 26.94 -13.41 -8.37
N VAL A 125 27.55 -14.41 -7.74
CA VAL A 125 26.85 -15.61 -7.28
C VAL A 125 25.81 -15.26 -6.21
N LEU A 126 26.16 -14.38 -5.27
CA LEU A 126 25.25 -13.94 -4.21
C LEU A 126 24.05 -13.18 -4.77
N SER A 127 24.29 -12.26 -5.71
CA SER A 127 23.25 -11.52 -6.43
C SER A 127 22.32 -12.46 -7.20
N ASN A 128 22.88 -13.41 -7.95
CA ASN A 128 22.08 -14.41 -8.67
C ASN A 128 21.25 -15.27 -7.71
N THR A 129 21.84 -15.69 -6.58
CA THR A 129 21.15 -16.48 -5.55
C THR A 129 20.01 -15.69 -4.92
N LEU A 130 20.23 -14.40 -4.62
CA LEU A 130 19.21 -13.50 -4.08
C LEU A 130 18.05 -13.30 -5.07
N ILE A 131 18.37 -13.04 -6.35
CA ILE A 131 17.37 -12.91 -7.42
C ILE A 131 16.56 -14.20 -7.53
N GLN A 132 17.21 -15.36 -7.49
CA GLN A 132 16.52 -16.66 -7.56
C GLN A 132 15.61 -16.88 -6.36
N HIS A 133 16.02 -16.52 -5.14
CA HIS A 133 15.16 -16.59 -3.96
C HIS A 133 13.99 -15.62 -4.03
N LEU A 134 14.20 -14.39 -4.50
CA LEU A 134 13.12 -13.41 -4.70
C LEU A 134 12.12 -13.91 -5.75
N GLN A 135 12.60 -14.41 -6.88
CA GLN A 135 11.76 -15.00 -7.93
C GLN A 135 11.01 -16.25 -7.43
N GLY A 136 11.65 -17.08 -6.60
CA GLY A 136 11.02 -18.24 -5.98
C GLY A 136 9.97 -17.88 -4.92
N ALA A 137 10.13 -16.74 -4.24
CA ALA A 137 9.17 -16.24 -3.25
C ALA A 137 7.99 -15.49 -3.89
N GLN A 138 8.17 -14.91 -5.07
CA GLN A 138 7.14 -14.20 -5.83
C GLN A 138 5.82 -14.99 -5.99
N PRO A 139 5.80 -16.26 -6.44
CA PRO A 139 4.55 -17.01 -6.59
C PRO A 139 3.84 -17.26 -5.26
N TRP A 140 4.59 -17.37 -4.16
CA TRP A 140 3.99 -17.46 -2.83
C TRP A 140 3.38 -16.13 -2.40
N ALA A 141 4.04 -15.01 -2.66
CA ALA A 141 3.50 -13.67 -2.41
C ALA A 141 2.22 -13.41 -3.22
N ASP A 142 2.21 -13.79 -4.51
CA ASP A 142 1.03 -13.67 -5.37
C ASP A 142 -0.11 -14.60 -4.90
N SER A 143 0.23 -15.82 -4.46
CA SER A 143 -0.76 -16.74 -3.86
C SER A 143 -1.35 -16.15 -2.58
N LEU A 144 -0.53 -15.57 -1.72
CA LEU A 144 -1.00 -14.92 -0.49
C LEU A 144 -1.90 -13.72 -0.82
N GLY A 145 -1.52 -12.89 -1.79
CA GLY A 145 -2.33 -11.78 -2.29
C GLY A 145 -3.72 -12.26 -2.74
N ARG A 146 -3.79 -13.32 -3.56
CA ARG A 146 -5.06 -13.92 -3.97
C ARG A 146 -5.89 -14.44 -2.80
N THR A 147 -5.26 -15.08 -1.80
CA THR A 147 -6.00 -15.55 -0.62
C THR A 147 -6.53 -14.40 0.24
N LEU A 148 -5.81 -13.27 0.32
CA LEU A 148 -6.26 -12.08 1.02
C LEU A 148 -7.42 -11.40 0.30
N GLU A 149 -7.38 -11.33 -1.03
CA GLU A 149 -8.51 -10.84 -1.84
C GLU A 149 -9.76 -11.72 -1.67
N GLN A 150 -9.57 -13.04 -1.66
CA GLN A 150 -10.65 -13.98 -1.37
C GLN A 150 -11.22 -13.76 0.03
N LEU A 151 -10.36 -13.55 1.03
CA LEU A 151 -10.78 -13.28 2.40
C LEU A 151 -11.56 -11.98 2.49
N ASP A 152 -11.08 -10.89 1.90
CA ASP A 152 -11.78 -9.59 1.85
C ASP A 152 -13.15 -9.73 1.15
N ASN A 153 -13.21 -10.48 0.06
CA ASN A 153 -14.48 -10.76 -0.60
C ASN A 153 -15.43 -11.56 0.31
N THR A 154 -14.94 -12.60 1.00
CA THR A 154 -15.77 -13.37 1.95
C THR A 154 -16.24 -12.51 3.12
N GLU A 155 -15.41 -11.59 3.62
CA GLU A 155 -15.79 -10.67 4.68
C GLU A 155 -16.90 -9.73 4.20
N LYS A 156 -16.79 -9.16 2.99
CA LYS A 156 -17.84 -8.33 2.39
C LYS A 156 -19.17 -9.08 2.28
N HIS A 157 -19.15 -10.32 1.78
CA HIS A 157 -20.35 -11.17 1.72
C HIS A 157 -20.92 -11.44 3.11
N MET A 158 -20.07 -11.69 4.11
CA MET A 158 -20.51 -11.91 5.49
C MET A 158 -21.18 -10.65 6.06
N LYS A 159 -20.61 -9.46 5.85
CA LYS A 159 -21.20 -8.18 6.29
C LYS A 159 -22.55 -7.92 5.62
N TYR A 160 -22.66 -8.22 4.33
CA TYR A 160 -23.93 -8.14 3.59
C TYR A 160 -25.00 -9.03 4.22
N LEU A 161 -24.68 -10.31 4.48
CA LEU A 161 -25.60 -11.25 5.10
C LEU A 161 -25.96 -10.87 6.55
N GLN A 162 -25.01 -10.37 7.33
CA GLN A 162 -25.26 -9.86 8.68
C GLN A 162 -26.23 -8.69 8.67
N CYS A 163 -26.08 -7.76 7.73
CA CYS A 163 -27.01 -6.65 7.58
C CYS A 163 -28.41 -7.15 7.20
N LEU A 164 -28.50 -8.10 6.27
CA LEU A 164 -29.76 -8.70 5.87
C LEU A 164 -30.45 -9.43 7.04
N SER A 165 -29.70 -10.18 7.83
CA SER A 165 -30.17 -10.82 9.08
C SER A 165 -30.68 -9.78 10.08
N ARG A 166 -29.97 -8.66 10.24
CA ARG A 166 -30.41 -7.58 11.13
C ARG A 166 -31.72 -6.94 10.66
N ILE A 167 -31.92 -6.78 9.36
CA ILE A 167 -33.18 -6.27 8.80
C ILE A 167 -34.33 -7.26 9.07
N GLU A 168 -34.07 -8.56 8.95
CA GLU A 168 -35.03 -9.61 9.30
C GLU A 168 -35.41 -9.57 10.77
N GLU A 169 -34.43 -9.54 11.68
CA GLU A 169 -34.65 -9.47 13.13
C GLU A 169 -35.48 -8.23 13.52
N LEU A 170 -35.14 -7.06 12.96
CA LEU A 170 -35.90 -5.83 13.21
C LEU A 170 -37.33 -5.93 12.66
N SER A 171 -37.52 -6.56 11.50
CA SER A 171 -38.84 -6.78 10.92
C SER A 171 -39.69 -7.74 11.76
N ASP A 172 -39.08 -8.80 12.29
CA ASP A 172 -39.74 -9.75 13.19
C ASP A 172 -40.11 -9.07 14.52
N ARG A 173 -39.23 -8.24 15.07
CA ARG A 173 -39.50 -7.45 16.29
C ARG A 173 -40.65 -6.47 16.05
N ILE A 174 -40.67 -5.72 14.95
CA ILE A 174 -41.78 -4.83 14.59
C ILE A 174 -43.09 -5.62 14.52
N GLN A 175 -43.08 -6.78 13.85
CA GLN A 175 -44.27 -7.60 13.78
C GLN A 175 -44.74 -8.09 15.15
N GLN A 176 -43.82 -8.54 16.01
CA GLN A 176 -44.15 -8.99 17.35
C GLN A 176 -44.79 -7.86 18.16
N CYS A 177 -44.20 -6.66 18.12
CA CYS A 177 -44.75 -5.46 18.76
C CYS A 177 -46.15 -5.11 18.26
N LEU A 178 -46.40 -5.24 16.94
CA LEU A 178 -47.73 -5.04 16.36
C LEU A 178 -48.75 -6.11 16.77
N MET A 179 -48.30 -7.34 17.08
CA MET A 179 -49.17 -8.41 17.56
C MET A 179 -49.49 -8.28 19.06
N THR A 180 -48.58 -7.70 19.86
CA THR A 180 -48.75 -7.48 21.31
C THR A 180 -49.26 -6.08 21.66
N ASN A 181 -49.68 -5.30 20.66
CA ASN A 181 -50.15 -3.91 20.78
C ASN A 181 -49.14 -2.94 21.44
N SER A 182 -47.84 -3.21 21.29
CA SER A 182 -46.77 -2.36 21.78
C SER A 182 -46.29 -1.43 20.67
N ILE A 183 -47.08 -0.42 20.34
CA ILE A 183 -46.84 0.45 19.19
C ILE A 183 -45.56 1.28 19.38
N TRP A 184 -45.30 1.77 20.60
CA TRP A 184 -44.07 2.52 20.91
C TRP A 184 -42.78 1.72 20.60
N GLU A 185 -42.72 0.45 21.02
CA GLU A 185 -41.59 -0.43 20.72
C GLU A 185 -41.44 -0.68 19.21
N ALA A 186 -42.55 -0.74 18.46
CA ALA A 186 -42.52 -0.83 17.01
C ALA A 186 -41.94 0.45 16.36
N VAL A 187 -42.28 1.63 16.87
CA VAL A 187 -41.72 2.92 16.40
C VAL A 187 -40.20 2.96 16.66
N VAL A 188 -39.74 2.54 17.84
CA VAL A 188 -38.32 2.47 18.18
C VAL A 188 -37.55 1.48 17.28
N ALA A 189 -38.15 0.32 16.99
CA ALA A 189 -37.57 -0.67 16.09
C ALA A 189 -37.48 -0.15 14.65
N VAL A 190 -38.47 0.62 14.20
CA VAL A 190 -38.44 1.31 12.90
C VAL A 190 -37.38 2.41 12.86
N GLY A 191 -37.21 3.18 13.94
CA GLY A 191 -36.11 4.15 14.05
C GLY A 191 -34.73 3.49 13.98
N SER A 192 -34.58 2.30 14.59
CA SER A 192 -33.36 1.49 14.49
C SER A 192 -33.13 0.95 13.07
N MET A 193 -34.19 0.69 12.31
CA MET A 193 -34.11 0.30 10.90
C MET A 193 -33.73 1.50 10.01
N ALA A 194 -34.19 2.71 10.35
CA ALA A 194 -33.82 3.94 9.67
C ALA A 194 -32.35 4.33 9.92
N SER A 195 -31.82 4.15 11.13
CA SER A 195 -30.39 4.38 11.41
C SER A 195 -29.50 3.41 10.62
N LEU A 196 -29.95 2.16 10.41
CA LEU A 196 -29.28 1.21 9.54
C LEU A 196 -29.23 1.69 8.07
N ASP A 197 -30.31 2.30 7.55
CA ASP A 197 -30.32 2.89 6.19
C ASP A 197 -29.29 4.03 6.05
N VAL A 198 -29.12 4.85 7.10
CA VAL A 198 -28.11 5.91 7.12
C VAL A 198 -26.69 5.32 7.10
N GLY A 199 -26.42 4.25 7.85
CA GLY A 199 -25.15 3.54 7.80
C GLY A 199 -24.85 2.94 6.42
N LEU A 200 -25.87 2.38 5.75
CA LEU A 200 -25.77 1.81 4.41
C LEU A 200 -25.55 2.85 3.31
N LYS A 201 -25.98 4.11 3.49
CA LYS A 201 -25.69 5.21 2.55
C LYS A 201 -24.19 5.39 2.34
N GLN A 202 -23.36 5.09 3.34
CA GLN A 202 -21.91 5.23 3.26
C GLN A 202 -21.24 4.05 2.55
N SER A 203 -21.90 2.88 2.46
CA SER A 203 -21.27 1.64 1.99
C SER A 203 -21.44 1.35 0.50
N GLY A 204 -22.14 2.21 -0.26
CA GLY A 204 -22.35 2.03 -1.71
C GLY A 204 -23.23 0.84 -2.13
N CYS A 205 -23.83 0.11 -1.19
CA CYS A 205 -24.65 -1.08 -1.46
C CYS A 205 -26.05 -0.70 -1.95
N SER A 206 -26.19 -0.36 -3.23
CA SER A 206 -27.44 0.12 -3.84
C SER A 206 -28.62 -0.85 -3.70
N HIS A 207 -28.40 -2.15 -3.91
CA HIS A 207 -29.45 -3.17 -3.83
C HIS A 207 -29.97 -3.37 -2.40
N LEU A 208 -29.07 -3.48 -1.42
CA LEU A 208 -29.43 -3.67 -0.02
C LEU A 208 -30.12 -2.42 0.54
N GLN A 209 -29.63 -1.25 0.15
CA GLN A 209 -30.27 0.02 0.50
C GLN A 209 -31.67 0.14 -0.10
N ALA A 210 -31.86 -0.18 -1.37
CA ALA A 210 -33.17 -0.14 -2.01
C ALA A 210 -34.15 -1.10 -1.29
N PHE A 211 -33.70 -2.32 -0.98
CA PHE A 211 -34.48 -3.30 -0.22
C PHE A 211 -34.84 -2.79 1.19
N LEU A 212 -33.88 -2.20 1.91
CA LEU A 212 -34.12 -1.67 3.24
C LEU A 212 -35.11 -0.50 3.21
N ARG A 213 -34.96 0.45 2.28
CA ARG A 213 -35.90 1.57 2.14
C ARG A 213 -37.31 1.11 1.82
N GLU A 214 -37.46 0.10 0.97
CA GLU A 214 -38.78 -0.45 0.67
C GLU A 214 -39.39 -1.16 1.87
N THR A 215 -38.59 -1.93 2.60
CA THR A 215 -39.00 -2.57 3.86
C THR A 215 -39.40 -1.53 4.91
N LEU A 216 -38.63 -0.45 5.00
CA LEU A 216 -38.89 0.66 5.91
C LEU A 216 -40.19 1.38 5.56
N ARG A 217 -40.45 1.68 4.28
CA ARG A 217 -41.73 2.27 3.83
C ARG A 217 -42.91 1.35 4.11
N PHE A 218 -42.74 0.06 3.88
CA PHE A 218 -43.77 -0.94 4.18
C PHE A 218 -44.15 -0.92 5.67
N TRP A 219 -43.16 -0.96 6.57
CA TRP A 219 -43.42 -0.93 8.02
C TRP A 219 -43.98 0.40 8.50
N HIS A 220 -43.46 1.54 8.01
CA HIS A 220 -44.03 2.85 8.30
C HIS A 220 -45.49 2.95 7.90
N LYS A 221 -45.86 2.44 6.72
CA LYS A 221 -47.25 2.44 6.25
C LYS A 221 -48.15 1.63 7.19
N ILE A 222 -47.73 0.43 7.58
CA ILE A 222 -48.51 -0.42 8.49
C ILE A 222 -48.70 0.22 9.86
N ILE A 223 -47.63 0.80 10.44
CA ILE A 223 -47.72 1.45 11.75
C ILE A 223 -48.60 2.69 11.64
N LYS A 224 -48.47 3.48 10.57
CA LYS A 224 -49.32 4.65 10.32
C LYS A 224 -50.79 4.25 10.18
N ASP A 225 -51.10 3.21 9.41
CA ASP A 225 -52.48 2.74 9.20
C ASP A 225 -53.10 2.21 10.51
N ARG A 226 -52.29 1.53 11.35
CA ARG A 226 -52.69 1.09 12.69
C ARG A 226 -53.00 2.27 13.61
N LEU A 227 -52.05 3.19 13.72
CA LEU A 227 -52.15 4.35 14.61
C LEU A 227 -53.27 5.31 14.16
N ALA A 228 -53.53 5.41 12.85
CA ALA A 228 -54.69 6.13 12.33
C ALA A 228 -56.02 5.45 12.70
N GLY A 229 -56.06 4.11 12.67
CA GLY A 229 -57.21 3.34 13.16
C GLY A 229 -57.47 3.54 14.65
N ASP A 230 -56.42 3.46 15.48
CA ASP A 230 -56.52 3.69 16.93
C ASP A 230 -56.95 5.14 17.24
N PHE A 231 -56.47 6.11 16.45
CA PHE A 231 -56.87 7.52 16.57
C PHE A 231 -58.34 7.73 16.22
N GLU A 232 -58.84 7.16 15.12
CA GLU A 232 -60.26 7.20 14.75
C GLU A 232 -61.14 6.51 15.80
N GLU A 233 -60.72 5.37 16.35
CA GLU A 233 -61.44 4.68 17.43
C GLU A 233 -61.55 5.57 18.68
N LEU A 234 -60.45 6.20 19.11
CA LEU A 234 -60.47 7.16 20.21
C LEU A 234 -61.35 8.38 19.91
N LEU A 235 -61.31 8.92 18.69
CA LEU A 235 -62.17 10.05 18.30
C LEU A 235 -63.65 9.69 18.33
N THR A 236 -64.00 8.48 17.87
CA THR A 236 -65.39 7.99 17.96
C THR A 236 -65.84 7.80 19.40
N GLN A 237 -64.95 7.33 20.28
CA GLN A 237 -65.23 7.18 21.72
C GLN A 237 -65.35 8.53 22.45
N LEU A 238 -64.64 9.56 21.97
CA LEU A 238 -64.73 10.95 22.43
C LEU A 238 -65.93 11.71 21.82
N HIS A 239 -66.70 11.11 20.92
CA HIS A 239 -67.75 11.78 20.13
C HIS A 239 -67.26 13.03 19.39
N TRP A 240 -66.03 12.97 18.87
CA TRP A 240 -65.45 14.02 18.04
C TRP A 240 -65.78 13.80 16.54
N PRO A 241 -66.09 14.84 15.74
CA PRO A 241 -66.29 16.23 16.14
C PRO A 241 -67.59 16.40 16.92
N PHE A 242 -67.58 17.30 17.91
CA PHE A 242 -68.69 17.59 18.84
C PHE A 242 -69.92 18.24 18.16
N ILE A 243 -70.49 17.61 17.13
CA ILE A 243 -71.62 18.16 16.34
C ILE A 243 -72.95 17.48 16.71
N SER A 244 -73.02 16.69 17.79
CA SER A 244 -74.31 16.12 18.23
C SER A 244 -75.04 17.07 19.19
N PRO A 245 -76.35 17.37 18.98
CA PRO A 245 -77.12 18.22 19.88
C PRO A 245 -77.23 17.62 21.29
N PRO A 246 -77.43 18.46 22.32
CA PRO A 246 -77.35 18.04 23.72
C PRO A 246 -78.61 17.27 24.11
N THR A 247 -78.60 15.96 23.94
CA THR A 247 -79.56 15.11 24.62
C THR A 247 -78.84 13.98 25.35
N GLN A 248 -78.60 14.25 26.64
CA GLN A 248 -78.60 13.28 27.74
C GLN A 248 -77.38 12.33 27.83
N SER A 249 -76.31 12.78 28.49
CA SER A 249 -76.09 12.48 29.91
C SER A 249 -74.88 13.28 30.42
N LEU A 250 -75.12 14.08 31.48
CA LEU A 250 -74.10 14.78 32.24
C LEU A 250 -73.46 13.79 33.21
N SER A 251 -72.57 12.96 32.71
CA SER A 251 -71.46 12.42 33.48
C SER A 251 -70.24 12.49 32.58
N PRO A 252 -69.13 13.16 32.98
CA PRO A 252 -67.87 12.93 32.28
C PRO A 252 -67.69 11.41 32.21
N PRO A 253 -67.35 10.82 31.06
CA PRO A 253 -66.99 9.41 31.06
C PRO A 253 -65.93 9.28 32.15
N ALA A 254 -66.11 8.36 33.10
CA ALA A 254 -65.20 8.20 34.24
C ALA A 254 -63.73 8.04 33.81
N ASN A 255 -63.52 7.75 32.52
CA ASN A 255 -62.25 7.53 31.85
C ASN A 255 -61.79 8.74 31.00
N ALA A 256 -62.38 9.95 31.13
CA ALA A 256 -62.02 11.11 30.30
C ALA A 256 -60.54 11.50 30.45
N GLN A 257 -60.00 11.40 31.66
CA GLN A 257 -58.59 11.69 31.95
C GLN A 257 -57.65 10.60 31.40
N GLU A 258 -58.13 9.35 31.32
CA GLU A 258 -57.41 8.22 30.74
C GLU A 258 -57.46 8.24 29.20
N LEU A 259 -58.57 8.66 28.60
CA LEU A 259 -58.64 8.91 27.15
C LEU A 259 -57.76 10.08 26.72
N HIS A 260 -57.69 11.14 27.53
CA HIS A 260 -56.81 12.28 27.25
C HIS A 260 -55.33 11.88 27.31
N SER A 261 -54.93 11.07 28.30
CA SER A 261 -53.55 10.57 28.39
C SER A 261 -53.22 9.57 27.28
N GLN A 262 -54.17 8.74 26.86
CA GLN A 262 -54.03 7.88 25.68
C GLN A 262 -53.87 8.69 24.39
N LEU A 263 -54.64 9.77 24.23
CA LEU A 263 -54.52 10.68 23.09
C LEU A 263 -53.16 11.37 23.04
N GLU A 264 -52.66 11.88 24.18
CA GLU A 264 -51.31 12.46 24.27
C GLU A 264 -50.21 11.42 23.93
N LEU A 265 -50.37 10.18 24.38
CA LEU A 265 -49.45 9.08 24.05
C LEU A 265 -49.48 8.75 22.55
N LEU A 266 -50.65 8.74 21.93
CA LEU A 266 -50.83 8.48 20.49
C LEU A 266 -50.23 9.61 19.64
N VAL A 267 -50.44 10.86 20.05
CA VAL A 267 -49.88 12.05 19.38
C VAL A 267 -48.35 12.09 19.51
N SER A 268 -47.81 11.77 20.68
CA SER A 268 -46.35 11.67 20.87
C SER A 268 -45.73 10.51 20.07
N GLN A 269 -46.43 9.37 19.95
CA GLN A 269 -46.06 8.26 19.06
C GLN A 269 -46.06 8.67 17.59
N LEU A 270 -47.10 9.39 17.13
CA LEU A 270 -47.20 9.94 15.77
C LEU A 270 -46.07 10.93 15.47
N LEU A 271 -45.80 11.85 16.41
CA LEU A 271 -44.71 12.83 16.30
C LEU A 271 -43.34 12.16 16.26
N SER A 272 -43.11 11.13 17.08
CA SER A 272 -41.87 10.36 17.06
C SER A 272 -41.68 9.62 15.73
N LEU A 273 -42.74 9.04 15.18
CA LEU A 273 -42.70 8.39 13.88
C LEU A 273 -42.43 9.39 12.73
N GLN A 274 -43.03 10.58 12.79
CA GLN A 274 -42.81 11.65 11.81
C GLN A 274 -41.39 12.24 11.89
N THR A 275 -40.84 12.39 13.10
CA THR A 275 -39.48 12.93 13.29
C THR A 275 -38.40 11.90 12.99
N SER A 276 -38.69 10.60 13.13
CA SER A 276 -37.77 9.52 12.77
C SER A 276 -37.57 9.34 11.26
N TYR A 277 -38.42 9.96 10.43
CA TYR A 277 -38.25 9.97 8.98
C TYR A 277 -38.61 11.36 8.42
N PRO A 278 -37.64 12.26 8.21
CA PRO A 278 -37.90 13.39 7.34
C PRO A 278 -38.13 12.80 5.95
N SER A 279 -39.35 12.96 5.42
CA SER A 279 -39.59 12.67 4.01
C SER A 279 -38.56 13.43 3.15
N PRO A 280 -38.19 12.89 1.97
CA PRO A 280 -37.41 13.67 1.01
C PRO A 280 -38.07 15.00 0.66
#